data_AF-A0A660SPU7-F1
#
_entry.id   AF-A0A660SPU7-F1
#
_cell.length_a   1.000
_cell.length_b   1.000
_cell.length_c   1.000
_cell.angle_alpha   90.00
_cell.angle_beta   90.00
_cell.angle_gamma   90.00
#
_symmetry.space_group_name_H-M   'P 1'
#
loop_
_entity.id
_entity.type
_entity.pdbx_description
1 polymer ?
#
loop_
_entity_poly.entity_id
_entity_poly.type
_entity_poly.pdbx_seq_one_letter_code
_entity_poly.pdbx_strand_id
1 'polypeptide(L)'
;MIRFSPVLHIVSLLLILISLFMLLPAGIAIYNGDIVSAEAFGFTIIFTLILCTVLWWLSRPKNGTKHHLRTREGFLMVTASWIAASAVGALPFVLSGAIPSYTDAFFETMSGFTTTGASILTVIESVPRSILFWRSLTHWLGGMGIVVLAVAILPFLGAGGVQLVRAESPGPTLDKIAPKITQTAKILWFLYLGLTVLETVLLMLGGMDLFDALTHTFGTLATGGFSPRNASVGAYNSG
;
A
#
# COMPACT_ATOMS: atom_id res chain seq x y z
N MET A 1 7.20 29.06 2.54
CA MET A 1 6.23 28.57 1.54
C MET A 1 6.48 27.08 1.30
N ILE A 2 5.43 26.28 1.08
CA ILE A 2 5.53 24.84 0.83
C ILE A 2 6.02 24.62 -0.61
N ARG A 3 7.01 23.74 -0.83
CA ARG A 3 7.42 23.36 -2.18
C ARG A 3 6.64 22.11 -2.60
N PHE A 4 5.80 22.23 -3.62
CA PHE A 4 4.97 21.13 -4.11
C PHE A 4 5.73 20.14 -5.02
N SER A 5 6.77 20.58 -5.73
CA SER A 5 7.52 19.73 -6.66
C SER A 5 8.12 18.47 -6.00
N PRO A 6 8.79 18.53 -4.83
CA PRO A 6 9.27 17.32 -4.15
C PRO A 6 8.14 16.38 -3.71
N VAL A 7 6.98 16.94 -3.33
CA VAL A 7 5.80 16.16 -2.94
C VAL A 7 5.22 15.41 -4.13
N LEU A 8 4.97 16.12 -5.24
CA LEU A 8 4.45 15.53 -6.48
C LEU A 8 5.39 14.45 -7.02
N HIS A 9 6.70 14.66 -6.93
CA HIS A 9 7.68 13.67 -7.37
C HIS A 9 7.54 12.33 -6.62
N ILE A 10 7.43 12.37 -5.29
CA ILE A 10 7.28 11.14 -4.49
C ILE A 10 5.90 10.51 -4.68
N VAL A 11 4.84 11.31 -4.74
CA VAL A 11 3.48 10.80 -5.01
C VAL A 11 3.42 10.11 -6.38
N SER A 12 4.01 10.69 -7.43
CA SER A 12 4.10 10.05 -8.76
C SER A 12 4.84 8.72 -8.71
N LEU A 13 5.97 8.63 -8.00
CA LEU A 13 6.73 7.37 -7.86
C LEU A 13 5.91 6.29 -7.14
N LEU A 14 5.18 6.68 -6.09
CA LEU A 14 4.31 5.78 -5.35
C LEU A 14 3.16 5.26 -6.23
N LEU A 15 2.53 6.14 -7.01
CA LEU A 15 1.46 5.74 -7.92
C LEU A 15 1.95 4.82 -9.05
N ILE A 16 3.15 5.06 -9.59
CA ILE A 16 3.78 4.14 -10.54
C ILE A 16 3.99 2.77 -9.90
N LEU A 17 4.48 2.71 -8.66
CA LEU A 17 4.65 1.44 -7.94
C LEU A 17 3.31 0.72 -7.74
N ILE A 18 2.25 1.45 -7.38
CA ILE A 18 0.89 0.90 -7.27
C ILE A 18 0.43 0.31 -8.61
N SER A 19 0.64 1.02 -9.73
CA SER A 19 0.31 0.50 -11.06
C SER A 19 1.08 -0.78 -11.41
N LEU A 20 2.34 -0.91 -10.97
CA LEU A 20 3.10 -2.15 -11.16
C LEU A 20 2.48 -3.30 -10.36
N PHE A 21 2.02 -3.06 -9.13
CA PHE A 21 1.32 -4.08 -8.34
C PHE A 21 -0.02 -4.48 -8.95
N MET A 22 -0.73 -3.57 -9.63
CA MET A 22 -1.96 -3.87 -10.36
C MET A 22 -1.76 -4.83 -11.55
N LEU A 23 -0.53 -5.06 -12.00
CA LEU A 23 -0.25 -6.09 -13.02
C LEU A 23 -0.59 -7.50 -12.50
N LEU A 24 -0.50 -7.74 -11.18
CA LEU A 24 -0.85 -9.04 -10.58
C LEU A 24 -2.35 -9.36 -10.71
N PRO A 25 -3.30 -8.53 -10.22
CA PRO A 25 -4.72 -8.78 -10.43
C PRO A 25 -5.12 -8.71 -11.91
N ALA A 26 -4.44 -7.91 -12.75
CA ALA A 26 -4.66 -7.94 -14.20
C ALA A 26 -4.32 -9.32 -14.80
N GLY A 27 -3.20 -9.92 -14.40
CA GLY A 27 -2.83 -11.28 -14.80
C GLY A 27 -3.84 -12.34 -14.33
N ILE A 28 -4.36 -12.20 -13.11
CA ILE A 28 -5.43 -13.06 -12.58
C ILE A 28 -6.71 -12.90 -13.42
N ALA A 29 -7.07 -11.66 -13.80
CA ALA A 29 -8.25 -11.41 -14.63
C ALA A 29 -8.12 -12.12 -15.99
N ILE A 30 -6.96 -12.00 -16.65
CA ILE A 30 -6.67 -12.66 -17.93
C ILE A 30 -6.72 -14.18 -17.78
N TYR A 31 -6.07 -14.73 -16.75
CA TYR A 31 -6.05 -16.18 -16.50
C TYR A 31 -7.46 -16.75 -16.29
N ASN A 32 -8.33 -15.99 -15.62
CA ASN A 32 -9.71 -16.36 -15.37
C ASN A 32 -10.66 -16.08 -16.54
N GLY A 33 -10.20 -15.48 -17.64
CA GLY A 33 -11.04 -15.07 -18.77
C GLY A 33 -11.97 -13.89 -18.48
N ASP A 34 -11.74 -13.15 -17.39
CA ASP A 34 -12.50 -11.95 -17.04
C ASP A 34 -11.92 -10.73 -17.76
N ILE A 35 -12.37 -10.54 -19.00
CA ILE A 35 -11.90 -9.48 -19.89
C ILE A 35 -12.25 -8.09 -19.33
N VAL A 36 -13.42 -7.94 -18.71
CA VAL A 36 -13.88 -6.64 -18.18
C VAL A 36 -12.97 -6.16 -17.07
N SER A 37 -12.62 -7.03 -16.11
CA SER A 37 -11.65 -6.66 -15.08
C SER A 37 -10.24 -6.46 -15.64
N ALA A 38 -9.82 -7.27 -16.63
CA ALA A 38 -8.51 -7.10 -17.26
C ALA A 38 -8.38 -5.73 -17.95
N GLU A 39 -9.41 -5.29 -18.67
CA GLU A 39 -9.48 -3.97 -19.29
C GLU A 39 -9.52 -2.85 -18.23
N ALA A 40 -10.28 -3.03 -17.15
CA ALA A 40 -10.34 -2.08 -16.04
C ALA A 40 -8.97 -1.83 -15.40
N PHE A 41 -8.20 -2.90 -15.10
CA PHE A 41 -6.84 -2.78 -14.61
C PHE A 41 -5.90 -2.19 -15.67
N GLY A 42 -5.97 -2.66 -16.92
CA GLY A 42 -5.13 -2.17 -18.02
C GLY A 42 -5.29 -0.67 -18.25
N PHE A 43 -6.54 -0.18 -18.30
CA PHE A 43 -6.84 1.25 -18.39
C PHE A 43 -6.28 2.02 -17.20
N THR A 44 -6.52 1.54 -15.98
CA THR A 44 -6.05 2.19 -14.75
C THR A 44 -4.52 2.33 -14.74
N ILE A 45 -3.81 1.27 -15.12
CA ILE A 45 -2.34 1.24 -15.18
C ILE A 45 -1.84 2.26 -16.21
N ILE A 46 -2.35 2.21 -17.45
CA ILE A 46 -1.91 3.11 -18.53
C ILE A 46 -2.20 4.56 -18.17
N PHE A 47 -3.42 4.85 -17.73
CA PHE A 47 -3.83 6.19 -17.29
C PHE A 47 -2.90 6.74 -16.21
N THR A 48 -2.62 5.93 -15.18
CA THR A 48 -1.76 6.33 -14.05
C THR A 48 -0.32 6.54 -14.49
N LEU A 49 0.23 5.67 -15.34
CA LEU A 49 1.60 5.83 -15.86
C LEU A 49 1.74 7.12 -16.69
N ILE A 50 0.77 7.43 -17.55
CA ILE A 50 0.77 8.68 -18.33
C ILE A 50 0.69 9.88 -17.39
N LEU A 51 -0.29 9.89 -16.47
CA LEU A 51 -0.47 10.98 -15.51
C LEU A 51 0.79 11.22 -14.68
N CYS A 52 1.38 10.14 -14.14
CA CYS A 52 2.57 10.23 -13.30
C CYS A 52 3.80 10.67 -14.08
N THR A 53 3.95 10.25 -15.35
CA THR A 53 5.05 10.69 -16.22
C THR A 53 4.96 12.20 -16.49
N VAL A 54 3.76 12.72 -16.75
CA VAL A 54 3.52 14.16 -16.92
C VAL A 54 3.81 14.92 -15.64
N LEU A 55 3.26 14.48 -14.50
CA LEU A 55 3.49 15.11 -13.20
C LEU A 55 4.96 15.08 -12.79
N TRP A 56 5.65 13.97 -13.05
CA TRP A 56 7.07 13.82 -12.78
C TRP A 56 7.91 14.78 -13.63
N TRP A 57 7.61 14.89 -14.92
CA TRP A 57 8.27 15.82 -15.84
C TRP A 57 8.09 17.28 -15.41
N LEU A 58 6.87 17.68 -15.07
CA LEU A 58 6.55 19.03 -14.57
C LEU A 58 7.19 19.33 -13.22
N SER A 59 7.42 18.30 -12.40
CA SER A 59 7.96 18.43 -11.05
C SER A 59 9.49 18.25 -10.98
N ARG A 60 10.19 18.07 -12.11
CA ARG A 60 11.64 17.88 -12.12
C ARG A 60 12.36 19.08 -11.48
N PRO A 61 13.31 18.86 -10.56
CA PRO A 61 14.04 19.93 -9.93
C PRO A 61 14.90 20.67 -10.97
N LYS A 62 14.57 21.93 -11.25
CA LYS A 62 15.23 22.73 -12.29
C LYS A 62 16.72 23.00 -12.01
N ASN A 63 17.20 22.85 -10.78
CA ASN A 63 18.52 23.37 -10.35
C ASN A 63 19.43 22.36 -9.60
N GLY A 64 19.24 21.04 -9.74
CA GLY A 64 20.19 20.05 -9.20
C GLY A 64 20.42 20.09 -7.67
N THR A 65 19.63 20.86 -6.93
CA THR A 65 19.74 20.97 -5.47
C THR A 65 19.11 19.74 -4.83
N LYS A 66 19.89 19.05 -3.99
CA LYS A 66 19.37 17.96 -3.14
C LYS A 66 18.30 18.54 -2.22
N HIS A 67 17.04 18.35 -2.59
CA HIS A 67 15.90 18.83 -1.80
C HIS A 67 15.80 18.00 -0.53
N HIS A 68 16.42 18.47 0.55
CA HIS A 68 16.03 18.03 1.89
C HIS A 68 14.57 18.43 2.09
N LEU A 69 13.72 17.43 2.32
CA LEU A 69 12.31 17.61 2.62
C LEU A 69 12.18 18.32 3.95
N ARG A 70 11.44 19.42 3.97
CA ARG A 70 11.06 20.09 5.22
C ARG A 70 9.95 19.29 5.88
N THR A 71 9.83 19.37 7.21
CA THR A 71 8.79 18.65 7.98
C THR A 71 7.38 18.87 7.43
N ARG A 72 7.03 20.10 7.05
CA ARG A 72 5.72 20.44 6.44
C ARG A 72 5.49 19.75 5.09
N GLU A 73 6.55 19.58 4.30
CA GLU A 73 6.50 18.88 3.01
C GLU A 73 6.36 17.36 3.23
N GLY A 74 6.97 16.82 4.29
CA GLY A 74 6.80 15.43 4.71
C GLY A 74 5.36 15.09 5.12
N PHE A 75 4.73 15.92 5.95
CA PHE A 75 3.31 15.72 6.31
C PHE A 75 2.39 15.76 5.09
N LEU A 76 2.55 16.79 4.23
CA LEU A 76 1.75 16.89 3.01
C LEU A 76 1.96 15.70 2.09
N MET A 77 3.20 15.22 1.96
CA MET A 77 3.53 14.05 1.15
C MET A 77 2.81 12.80 1.64
N VAL A 78 2.90 12.47 2.93
CA VAL A 78 2.25 11.28 3.47
C VAL A 78 0.75 11.35 3.23
N THR A 79 0.10 12.47 3.58
CA THR A 79 -1.34 12.65 3.37
C THR A 79 -1.74 12.55 1.90
N ALA A 80 -1.01 13.22 1.01
CA ALA A 80 -1.28 13.19 -0.43
C ALA A 80 -1.06 11.79 -1.03
N SER A 81 -0.07 11.04 -0.54
CA SER A 81 0.19 9.66 -0.99
C SER A 81 -0.98 8.73 -0.69
N TRP A 82 -1.55 8.76 0.53
CA TRP A 82 -2.70 7.93 0.87
C TRP A 82 -3.94 8.31 0.05
N ILE A 83 -4.24 9.60 -0.08
CA ILE A 83 -5.39 10.07 -0.85
C ILE A 83 -5.25 9.69 -2.33
N ALA A 84 -4.07 9.93 -2.92
CA ALA A 84 -3.82 9.63 -4.33
C ALA A 84 -3.84 8.13 -4.61
N ALA A 85 -3.24 7.32 -3.74
CA ALA A 85 -3.27 5.86 -3.82
C ALA A 85 -4.70 5.34 -3.84
N SER A 86 -5.55 5.83 -2.91
CA SER A 86 -6.96 5.43 -2.83
C SER A 86 -7.76 5.92 -4.03
N ALA A 87 -7.49 7.13 -4.52
CA ALA A 87 -8.17 7.69 -5.68
C ALA A 87 -7.91 6.89 -6.97
N VAL A 88 -6.65 6.48 -7.19
CA VAL A 88 -6.27 5.65 -8.33
C VAL A 88 -6.68 4.19 -8.12
N GLY A 89 -6.49 3.65 -6.93
CA GLY A 89 -6.83 2.28 -6.57
C GLY A 89 -8.32 1.97 -6.62
N ALA A 90 -9.18 3.00 -6.57
CA ALA A 90 -10.62 2.88 -6.74
C ALA A 90 -11.05 2.63 -8.20
N LEU A 91 -10.24 3.03 -9.18
CA LEU A 91 -10.62 2.97 -10.59
C LEU A 91 -10.96 1.56 -11.09
N PRO A 92 -10.19 0.50 -10.77
CA PRO A 92 -10.54 -0.85 -11.23
C PRO A 92 -11.88 -1.34 -10.69
N PHE A 93 -12.29 -0.94 -9.48
CA PHE A 93 -13.59 -1.32 -8.92
C PHE A 93 -14.76 -0.69 -9.69
N VAL A 94 -14.63 0.58 -10.08
CA VAL A 94 -15.66 1.30 -10.83
C VAL A 94 -15.72 0.80 -12.27
N LEU A 95 -14.57 0.69 -12.92
CA LEU A 95 -14.47 0.32 -14.33
C LEU A 95 -14.87 -1.14 -14.58
N SER A 96 -14.63 -2.04 -13.62
CA SER A 96 -15.11 -3.43 -13.70
C SER A 96 -16.60 -3.58 -13.39
N GLY A 97 -17.24 -2.54 -12.83
CA GLY A 97 -18.61 -2.60 -12.35
C GLY A 97 -18.78 -3.30 -10.99
N ALA A 98 -17.70 -3.75 -10.35
CA ALA A 98 -17.76 -4.39 -9.04
C ALA A 98 -18.27 -3.44 -7.94
N ILE A 99 -17.91 -2.15 -8.02
CA ILE A 99 -18.45 -1.08 -7.17
C ILE A 99 -18.75 0.12 -8.08
N PRO A 100 -19.98 0.26 -8.60
CA PRO A 100 -20.29 1.28 -9.61
C PRO A 100 -20.15 2.73 -9.14
N SER A 101 -20.32 2.97 -7.84
CA SER A 101 -20.18 4.30 -7.24
C SER A 101 -18.70 4.59 -6.93
N TYR A 102 -18.15 5.67 -7.49
CA TYR A 102 -16.76 6.05 -7.23
C TYR A 102 -16.50 6.40 -5.77
N THR A 103 -17.48 7.01 -5.08
CA THR A 103 -17.32 7.33 -3.65
C THR A 103 -17.20 6.06 -2.81
N ASP A 104 -17.96 5.02 -3.18
CA ASP A 104 -17.97 3.75 -2.46
C ASP A 104 -16.70 2.95 -2.79
N ALA A 105 -16.26 2.98 -4.05
CA ALA A 105 -14.98 2.41 -4.46
C ALA A 105 -13.79 3.11 -3.78
N PHE A 106 -13.85 4.45 -3.64
CA PHE A 106 -12.85 5.22 -2.90
C PHE A 106 -12.86 4.84 -1.42
N PHE A 107 -14.03 4.69 -0.80
CA PHE A 107 -14.15 4.23 0.58
C PHE A 107 -13.55 2.82 0.76
N GLU A 108 -13.92 1.87 -0.09
CA GLU A 108 -13.39 0.49 -0.06
C GLU A 108 -11.86 0.48 -0.19
N THR A 109 -11.34 1.26 -1.14
CA THR A 109 -9.89 1.33 -1.41
C THR A 109 -9.14 2.04 -0.28
N MET A 110 -9.70 3.12 0.27
CA MET A 110 -9.12 3.82 1.41
C MET A 110 -9.07 2.90 2.62
N SER A 111 -10.16 2.21 2.92
CA SER A 111 -10.25 1.21 3.99
C SER A 111 -9.17 0.13 3.82
N GLY A 112 -8.97 -0.34 2.60
CA GLY A 112 -7.91 -1.28 2.25
C GLY A 112 -6.49 -0.72 2.44
N PHE A 113 -6.15 0.45 1.90
CA PHE A 113 -4.80 0.99 2.11
C PHE A 113 -4.52 1.37 3.57
N THR A 114 -5.51 1.80 4.32
CA THR A 114 -5.33 2.14 5.75
C THR A 114 -5.45 0.95 6.68
N THR A 115 -5.60 -0.27 6.14
CA THR A 115 -5.77 -1.50 6.93
C THR A 115 -6.93 -1.42 7.92
N THR A 116 -8.03 -0.78 7.53
CA THR A 116 -9.22 -0.61 8.37
C THR A 116 -10.15 -1.82 8.26
N GLY A 117 -10.28 -2.42 7.06
CA GLY A 117 -11.13 -3.59 6.85
C GLY A 117 -12.63 -3.35 6.78
N ALA A 118 -13.09 -2.11 6.84
CA ALA A 118 -14.49 -1.78 6.58
C ALA A 118 -14.81 -1.99 5.09
N SER A 119 -15.98 -2.56 4.78
CA SER A 119 -16.35 -2.91 3.41
C SER A 119 -17.77 -2.48 3.08
N ILE A 120 -17.97 -1.96 1.87
CA ILE A 120 -19.28 -1.65 1.29
C ILE A 120 -19.89 -2.88 0.60
N LEU A 121 -19.07 -3.87 0.25
CA LEU A 121 -19.50 -5.10 -0.42
C LEU A 121 -20.30 -5.98 0.55
N THR A 122 -21.54 -6.28 0.19
CA THR A 122 -22.44 -7.13 0.97
C THR A 122 -22.38 -8.60 0.54
N VAL A 123 -22.07 -8.87 -0.73
CA VAL A 123 -21.86 -10.22 -1.28
C VAL A 123 -20.48 -10.25 -1.94
N ILE A 124 -19.47 -10.61 -1.17
CA ILE A 124 -18.05 -10.60 -1.56
C ILE A 124 -17.80 -11.68 -2.61
N GLU A 125 -18.39 -12.87 -2.45
CA GLU A 125 -18.14 -14.01 -3.33
C GLU A 125 -18.65 -13.81 -4.77
N SER A 126 -19.56 -12.85 -5.00
CA SER A 126 -20.00 -12.50 -6.36
C SER A 126 -19.01 -11.60 -7.12
N VAL A 127 -18.03 -11.04 -6.43
CA VAL A 127 -17.03 -10.13 -7.03
C VAL A 127 -15.94 -10.96 -7.73
N PRO A 128 -15.47 -10.54 -8.93
CA PRO A 128 -14.42 -11.27 -9.62
C PRO A 128 -13.14 -11.46 -8.80
N ARG A 129 -12.49 -12.62 -8.94
CA ARG A 129 -11.28 -12.98 -8.17
C ARG A 129 -10.15 -11.97 -8.33
N SER A 130 -9.97 -11.38 -9.51
CA SER A 130 -8.98 -10.32 -9.76
C SER A 130 -9.24 -9.07 -8.93
N ILE A 131 -10.50 -8.65 -8.80
CA ILE A 131 -10.93 -7.51 -7.98
C ILE A 131 -10.80 -7.84 -6.49
N LEU A 132 -11.19 -9.04 -6.06
CA LEU A 132 -10.98 -9.50 -4.67
C LEU A 132 -9.50 -9.58 -4.29
N PHE A 133 -8.66 -10.00 -5.24
CA PHE A 133 -7.20 -10.00 -5.06
C PHE A 133 -6.68 -8.58 -4.89
N TRP A 134 -7.08 -7.64 -5.76
CA TRP A 134 -6.70 -6.24 -5.63
C TRP A 134 -7.13 -5.66 -4.29
N ARG A 135 -8.38 -5.88 -3.90
CA ARG A 135 -8.94 -5.49 -2.60
C ARG A 135 -8.06 -5.99 -1.45
N SER A 136 -7.70 -7.26 -1.43
CA SER A 136 -6.85 -7.83 -0.37
C SER A 136 -5.40 -7.34 -0.47
N LEU A 137 -4.87 -7.15 -1.67
CA LEU A 137 -3.51 -6.64 -1.90
C LEU A 137 -3.34 -5.21 -1.36
N THR A 138 -4.40 -4.39 -1.37
CA THR A 138 -4.33 -3.05 -0.75
C THR A 138 -4.02 -3.11 0.75
N HIS A 139 -4.53 -4.11 1.49
CA HIS A 139 -4.12 -4.37 2.88
C HIS A 139 -2.63 -4.67 2.97
N TRP A 140 -2.13 -5.58 2.14
CA TRP A 140 -0.72 -5.96 2.19
C TRP A 140 0.22 -4.78 1.90
N LEU A 141 -0.12 -3.96 0.90
CA LEU A 141 0.62 -2.74 0.56
C LEU A 141 0.52 -1.67 1.65
N GLY A 142 -0.67 -1.47 2.19
CA GLY A 142 -0.95 -0.55 3.30
C GLY A 142 -0.20 -0.90 4.57
N GLY A 143 -0.22 -2.18 4.95
CA GLY A 143 0.50 -2.75 6.09
C GLY A 143 2.01 -2.51 5.99
N MET A 144 2.60 -2.74 4.82
CA MET A 144 4.01 -2.41 4.61
C MET A 144 4.25 -0.89 4.68
N GLY A 145 3.32 -0.09 4.14
CA GLY A 145 3.37 1.37 4.19
C GLY A 145 3.41 1.93 5.62
N ILE A 146 2.55 1.44 6.51
CA ILE A 146 2.52 1.89 7.91
C ILE A 146 3.76 1.43 8.68
N VAL A 147 4.28 0.23 8.41
CA VAL A 147 5.54 -0.26 9.02
C VAL A 147 6.71 0.64 8.65
N VAL A 148 6.88 0.99 7.37
CA VAL A 148 7.94 1.91 6.95
C VAL A 148 7.76 3.30 7.56
N LEU A 149 6.52 3.80 7.59
CA LEU A 149 6.20 5.10 8.19
C LEU A 149 6.55 5.14 9.69
N ALA A 150 6.20 4.09 10.43
CA ALA A 150 6.50 3.98 11.85
C ALA A 150 8.01 4.04 12.11
N VAL A 151 8.82 3.30 11.34
CA VAL A 151 10.29 3.32 11.44
C VAL A 151 10.87 4.69 11.09
N ALA A 152 10.28 5.40 10.13
CA ALA A 152 10.70 6.73 9.74
C ALA A 152 10.38 7.79 10.82
N ILE A 153 9.26 7.64 11.54
CA ILE A 153 8.81 8.58 12.57
C ILE A 153 9.42 8.28 13.95
N LEU A 154 9.73 7.02 14.27
CA LEU A 154 10.24 6.58 15.58
C LEU A 154 11.40 7.44 16.14
N PRO A 155 12.41 7.85 15.35
CA PRO A 155 13.51 8.68 15.84
C PRO A 155 13.05 10.06 16.36
N PHE A 156 11.95 10.59 15.83
CA PHE A 156 11.39 11.88 16.23
C PHE A 156 10.52 11.77 17.48
N LEU A 157 9.84 10.63 17.69
CA LEU A 157 9.06 10.36 18.91
C LEU A 157 9.97 10.01 20.11
N GLY A 158 11.11 9.39 19.85
CA GLY A 158 12.16 9.11 20.85
C GLY A 158 13.08 10.30 21.17
N ALA A 159 12.78 11.50 20.66
CA ALA A 159 13.63 12.69 20.81
C ALA A 159 13.83 13.15 22.27
N GLY A 160 13.05 12.63 23.23
CA GLY A 160 13.28 12.85 24.66
C GLY A 160 14.56 12.16 25.21
N GLY A 161 14.94 10.98 24.70
CA GLY A 161 16.12 10.25 25.18
C GLY A 161 17.43 10.67 24.49
N VAL A 162 17.35 11.04 23.21
CA VAL A 162 18.52 11.47 22.43
C VAL A 162 19.04 12.84 22.88
N GLN A 163 18.17 13.71 23.41
CA GLN A 163 18.58 14.96 24.06
C GLN A 163 19.28 14.73 25.41
N LEU A 164 18.94 13.67 26.14
CA LEU A 164 19.63 13.28 27.38
C LEU A 164 21.05 12.76 27.08
N VAL A 165 21.21 11.93 26.05
CA VAL A 165 22.53 11.47 25.57
C VAL A 165 23.38 12.62 25.02
N ARG A 166 22.76 13.65 24.44
CA ARG A 166 23.45 14.90 24.06
C ARG A 166 23.94 15.72 25.25
N ALA A 167 23.36 15.56 26.43
CA ALA A 167 23.79 16.27 27.64
C ALA A 167 25.06 15.65 28.25
N GLU A 168 25.34 14.38 27.97
CA GLU A 168 26.43 13.63 28.63
C GLU A 168 27.71 13.42 27.78
N SER A 169 27.79 13.91 26.54
CA SER A 169 29.02 13.76 25.74
C SER A 169 29.22 14.86 24.68
N PRO A 170 30.35 15.58 24.68
CA PRO A 170 30.69 16.51 23.62
C PRO A 170 31.26 15.75 22.41
N GLY A 171 30.51 15.66 21.32
CA GLY A 171 31.02 15.13 20.06
C GLY A 171 29.99 15.04 18.93
N PRO A 172 30.37 15.28 17.66
CA PRO A 172 29.45 15.28 16.53
C PRO A 172 29.12 13.84 16.08
N THR A 173 27.90 13.61 15.59
CA THR A 173 27.63 12.88 14.32
C THR A 173 26.12 12.72 14.11
N LEU A 174 25.54 13.66 13.36
CA LEU A 174 24.19 13.53 12.78
C LEU A 174 24.15 12.48 11.63
N ASP A 175 25.29 11.95 11.19
CA ASP A 175 25.40 11.05 10.03
C ASP A 175 25.05 9.57 10.29
N LYS A 176 24.86 9.14 11.54
CA LYS A 176 24.64 7.72 11.88
C LYS A 176 23.17 7.30 11.98
N ILE A 177 22.21 8.21 11.83
CA ILE A 177 20.78 7.90 12.02
C ILE A 177 20.14 7.38 10.73
N ALA A 178 20.38 8.03 9.59
CA ALA A 178 19.82 7.60 8.29
C ALA A 178 20.21 6.16 7.89
N PRO A 179 21.47 5.70 8.06
CA PRO A 179 21.86 4.32 7.73
C PRO A 179 21.08 3.27 8.56
N LYS A 180 20.75 3.59 9.81
CA LYS A 180 20.02 2.69 10.71
C LYS A 180 18.54 2.56 10.34
N ILE A 181 17.90 3.63 9.87
CA ILE A 181 16.49 3.63 9.42
C ILE A 181 16.34 2.71 8.21
N THR A 182 17.21 2.86 7.19
CA THR A 182 17.17 2.01 5.99
C THR A 182 17.43 0.54 6.32
N GLN A 183 18.36 0.24 7.23
CA GLN A 183 18.61 -1.14 7.68
C GLN A 183 17.41 -1.73 8.41
N THR A 184 16.79 -0.97 9.32
CA THR A 184 15.61 -1.42 10.07
C THR A 184 14.43 -1.68 9.14
N ALA A 185 14.18 -0.79 8.17
CA ALA A 185 13.14 -0.97 7.16
C ALA A 185 13.36 -2.23 6.31
N LYS A 186 14.62 -2.53 5.93
CA LYS A 186 14.95 -3.76 5.20
C LYS A 186 14.67 -5.01 6.02
N ILE A 187 15.07 -5.05 7.30
CA ILE A 187 14.82 -6.19 8.18
C ILE A 187 13.31 -6.44 8.30
N LEU A 188 12.54 -5.37 8.55
CA LEU A 188 11.09 -5.47 8.68
C LEU A 188 10.43 -5.91 7.38
N TRP A 189 10.93 -5.47 6.22
CA TRP A 189 10.43 -5.92 4.93
C TRP A 189 10.67 -7.42 4.70
N PHE A 190 11.86 -7.94 5.03
CA PHE A 190 12.13 -9.37 4.94
C PHE A 190 11.29 -10.18 5.93
N LEU A 191 11.08 -9.67 7.15
CA LEU A 191 10.21 -10.30 8.13
C LEU A 191 8.76 -10.33 7.65
N TYR A 192 8.26 -9.22 7.11
CA TYR A 192 6.90 -9.11 6.56
C TYR A 192 6.66 -10.12 5.44
N LEU A 193 7.62 -10.26 4.51
CA LEU A 193 7.55 -11.28 3.46
C LEU A 193 7.68 -12.70 3.97
N GLY A 194 8.63 -12.96 4.89
CA GLY A 194 8.82 -14.28 5.48
C GLY A 194 7.57 -14.76 6.20
N LEU A 195 6.92 -13.88 6.96
CA LEU A 195 5.64 -14.15 7.61
C LEU A 195 4.50 -14.31 6.60
N THR A 196 4.47 -13.51 5.53
CA THR A 196 3.47 -13.67 4.46
C THR A 196 3.55 -15.07 3.85
N VAL A 197 4.75 -15.54 3.48
CA VAL A 197 4.94 -16.88 2.92
C VAL A 197 4.58 -17.95 3.94
N LEU A 198 5.04 -17.80 5.18
CA LEU A 198 4.78 -18.77 6.25
C LEU A 198 3.28 -18.92 6.53
N GLU A 199 2.55 -17.83 6.72
CA GLU A 199 1.11 -17.87 6.98
C GLU A 199 0.35 -18.45 5.78
N THR A 200 0.69 -18.05 4.54
CA THR A 200 0.04 -18.60 3.35
C THR A 200 0.17 -20.12 3.30
N VAL A 201 1.38 -20.65 3.56
CA VAL A 201 1.63 -22.11 3.60
C VAL A 201 0.83 -22.78 4.71
N LEU A 202 0.80 -22.20 5.91
CA LEU A 202 0.05 -22.76 7.04
C LEU A 202 -1.46 -22.79 6.77
N LEU A 203 -2.03 -21.74 6.16
CA LEU A 203 -3.44 -21.70 5.77
C LEU A 203 -3.76 -22.73 4.68
N MET A 204 -2.85 -22.95 3.72
CA MET A 204 -3.01 -24.02 2.73
C MET A 204 -2.99 -25.41 3.36
N LEU A 205 -2.11 -25.65 4.34
CA LEU A 205 -2.12 -26.90 5.12
C LEU A 205 -3.41 -27.07 5.93
N GLY A 206 -4.05 -25.96 6.32
CA GLY A 206 -5.37 -25.92 6.92
C GLY A 206 -6.53 -26.17 5.96
N GLY A 207 -6.27 -26.42 4.67
CA GLY A 207 -7.28 -26.78 3.67
C GLY A 207 -7.77 -25.62 2.80
N MET A 208 -7.22 -24.41 2.94
CA MET A 208 -7.52 -23.30 2.02
C MET A 208 -6.81 -23.51 0.67
N ASP A 209 -7.45 -23.08 -0.43
CA ASP A 209 -6.74 -22.98 -1.71
C ASP A 209 -5.71 -21.83 -1.68
N LEU A 210 -4.78 -21.81 -2.65
CA LEU A 210 -3.72 -20.80 -2.67
C LEU A 210 -4.25 -19.36 -2.72
N PHE A 211 -5.34 -19.11 -3.45
CA PHE A 211 -5.88 -17.76 -3.58
C PHE A 211 -6.52 -17.30 -2.27
N ASP A 212 -7.33 -18.18 -1.67
CA ASP A 212 -7.98 -17.90 -0.40
C ASP A 212 -6.93 -17.73 0.71
N ALA A 213 -5.94 -18.63 0.79
CA ALA A 213 -4.84 -18.53 1.76
C ALA A 213 -4.03 -17.24 1.61
N LEU A 214 -3.68 -16.86 0.38
CA LEU A 214 -2.87 -15.67 0.10
C LEU A 214 -3.64 -14.38 0.39
N THR A 215 -4.90 -14.30 -0.01
CA THR A 215 -5.75 -13.12 0.25
C THR A 215 -6.10 -12.96 1.73
N HIS A 216 -6.32 -14.06 2.46
CA HIS A 216 -6.44 -14.02 3.93
C HIS A 216 -5.15 -13.54 4.59
N THR A 217 -4.00 -14.09 4.19
CA THR A 217 -2.69 -13.68 4.69
C THR A 217 -2.46 -12.18 4.56
N PHE A 218 -2.83 -11.59 3.41
CA PHE A 218 -2.72 -10.15 3.21
C PHE A 218 -3.53 -9.35 4.22
N GLY A 219 -4.73 -9.82 4.56
CA GLY A 219 -5.57 -9.23 5.60
C GLY A 219 -4.98 -9.40 7.01
N THR A 220 -4.44 -10.57 7.34
CA THR A 220 -3.87 -10.88 8.67
C THR A 220 -2.59 -10.11 8.93
N LEU A 221 -1.61 -10.18 8.03
CA LEU A 221 -0.29 -9.55 8.21
C LEU A 221 -0.39 -8.04 8.37
N ALA A 222 -1.33 -7.43 7.65
CA ALA A 222 -1.60 -6.01 7.71
C ALA A 222 -2.51 -5.61 8.88
N THR A 223 -3.03 -6.57 9.65
CA THR A 223 -4.07 -6.37 10.68
C THR A 223 -5.34 -5.68 10.16
N GLY A 224 -5.65 -5.88 8.87
CA GLY A 224 -6.76 -5.22 8.18
C GLY A 224 -8.03 -6.06 8.06
N GLY A 225 -7.95 -7.38 7.99
CA GLY A 225 -9.14 -8.25 8.11
C GLY A 225 -10.05 -8.38 6.88
N PHE A 226 -9.64 -7.92 5.69
CA PHE A 226 -10.34 -8.28 4.45
C PHE A 226 -10.22 -9.77 4.18
N SER A 227 -11.24 -10.29 3.53
CA SER A 227 -11.40 -11.70 3.20
C SER A 227 -12.06 -11.85 1.83
N PRO A 228 -11.74 -12.90 1.05
CA PRO A 228 -12.47 -13.27 -0.16
C PRO A 228 -13.85 -13.89 0.13
N ARG A 229 -14.17 -14.17 1.40
CA ARG A 229 -15.44 -14.73 1.88
C ARG A 229 -16.14 -13.79 2.86
N ASN A 230 -17.47 -13.73 2.79
CA ASN A 230 -18.32 -12.97 3.72
C ASN A 230 -18.15 -13.42 5.18
N ALA A 231 -18.07 -14.73 5.41
CA ALA A 231 -17.89 -15.30 6.76
C ALA A 231 -16.43 -15.23 7.25
N SER A 232 -15.53 -14.58 6.51
CA SER A 232 -14.09 -14.57 6.79
C SER A 232 -13.53 -16.00 6.94
N VAL A 233 -12.58 -16.20 7.86
CA VAL A 233 -12.02 -17.52 8.20
C VAL A 233 -13.09 -18.51 8.67
N GLY A 234 -14.24 -18.03 9.17
CA GLY A 234 -15.38 -18.87 9.54
C GLY A 234 -15.95 -19.68 8.37
N ALA A 235 -15.67 -19.32 7.12
CA ALA A 235 -16.12 -20.07 5.94
C ALA A 235 -15.49 -21.49 5.84
N TYR A 236 -14.38 -21.75 6.51
CA TYR A 236 -13.59 -22.98 6.35
C TYR A 236 -13.83 -24.03 7.45
N ASN A 237 -14.77 -23.77 8.37
CA ASN A 237 -15.31 -24.71 9.38
C ASN A 237 -14.26 -25.62 10.05
N SER A 238 -13.11 -25.07 10.44
CA SER A 238 -11.97 -25.81 11.01
C SER A 238 -12.11 -26.07 12.52
N GLY A 239 -13.34 -26.24 13.01
CA GLY A 239 -13.68 -26.47 14.42
C GLY A 239 -13.73 -27.94 14.82
#